data_AF-A0A1L9WTW4-F1
#
_entry.id   AF-A0A1L9WTW4-F1
#
_cell.length_a   1.000
_cell.length_b   1.000
_cell.length_c   1.000
_cell.angle_alpha   90.00
_cell.angle_beta   90.00
_cell.angle_gamma   90.00
#
_symmetry.space_group_name_H-M   'P 1'
#
loop_
_entity.id
_entity.type
_entity.pdbx_description
1 polymer ?
#
loop_
_entity_poly.entity_id
_entity_poly.type
_entity_poly.pdbx_seq_one_letter_code
_entity_poly.pdbx_strand_id
1 'polypeptide(L)'
;MTIPDLFPHGCWDTHHHIFDPSQYPYAPNRHLTPYPATIADFLSFKRRLGITHSVLTHGLSYGDDCTSLTGFTAELNNASDQTTTKAIAVIDPATITTDELQRMHAAGVRGIRVNLYKYEAFHSLERQKVALQAHAQALDAHGQPHWIMAFTHPHTEFWPELSAWLAAGHLPDTIRLVTDHFGLLKCASMLPVESGGDITRQPGFQAIMELVRQGRLFVKLSAPYRVSSLGGGYEDVKPLVRAYFEANPRQLVWGSDWPHTPHMKVRTPEEALKPTPYLEVDDLAWLWSLRSWLSEEEWHLLMVENPRRLFDW
;
A
#
# COMPACT_ATOMS: atom_id res chain seq x y z
N MET A 1 18.02 8.83 -20.02
CA MET A 1 18.18 8.74 -18.56
C MET A 1 18.49 7.30 -18.22
N THR A 2 19.41 7.07 -17.29
CA THR A 2 19.81 5.77 -16.76
C THR A 2 19.17 5.54 -15.38
N ILE A 3 19.16 4.31 -14.86
CA ILE A 3 18.61 4.03 -13.51
C ILE A 3 19.27 4.90 -12.41
N PRO A 4 20.59 5.12 -12.39
CA PRO A 4 21.20 6.09 -11.47
C PRO A 4 20.63 7.51 -11.58
N ASP A 5 20.27 7.95 -12.79
CA ASP A 5 19.64 9.27 -13.00
C ASP A 5 18.20 9.32 -12.48
N LEU A 6 17.55 8.16 -12.37
CA LEU A 6 16.19 8.06 -11.84
C LEU A 6 16.18 8.22 -10.31
N PHE A 7 17.22 7.73 -9.61
CA PHE A 7 17.26 7.72 -8.14
C PHE A 7 18.59 8.27 -7.59
N PRO A 8 18.91 9.57 -7.84
CA PRO A 8 20.20 10.15 -7.45
C PRO A 8 20.44 10.15 -5.94
N HIS A 9 19.38 10.00 -5.14
CA HIS A 9 19.44 10.00 -3.67
C HIS A 9 18.89 8.69 -3.07
N GLY A 10 18.82 7.62 -3.87
CA GLY A 10 18.14 6.37 -3.52
C GLY A 10 16.62 6.46 -3.68
N CYS A 11 15.92 5.38 -3.37
CA CYS A 11 14.46 5.35 -3.37
C CYS A 11 13.86 4.24 -2.51
N TRP A 12 12.63 4.48 -2.08
CA TRP A 12 11.82 3.54 -1.32
C TRP A 12 10.76 2.89 -2.20
N ASP A 13 10.65 1.56 -2.12
CA ASP A 13 9.44 0.84 -2.50
C ASP A 13 8.56 0.61 -1.27
N THR A 14 7.50 1.40 -1.11
CA THR A 14 6.67 1.35 0.12
C THR A 14 5.53 0.34 0.08
N HIS A 15 5.45 -0.49 -0.97
CA HIS A 15 4.43 -1.53 -1.08
C HIS A 15 4.92 -2.68 -1.96
N HIS A 16 5.36 -3.75 -1.33
CA HIS A 16 5.58 -5.05 -1.98
C HIS A 16 5.19 -6.19 -1.05
N HIS A 17 5.15 -7.40 -1.59
CA HIS A 17 4.87 -8.63 -0.89
C HIS A 17 5.92 -9.68 -1.24
N ILE A 18 6.18 -10.61 -0.32
CA ILE A 18 6.95 -11.83 -0.58
C ILE A 18 6.00 -13.01 -0.43
N PHE A 19 6.10 -13.97 -1.35
CA PHE A 19 5.30 -15.18 -1.34
C PHE A 19 6.21 -16.39 -1.52
N ASP A 20 6.69 -16.97 -0.43
CA ASP A 20 7.51 -18.19 -0.45
C ASP A 20 6.83 -19.31 0.37
N PRO A 21 5.95 -20.10 -0.26
CA PRO A 21 5.25 -21.20 0.40
C PRO A 21 6.18 -22.36 0.80
N SER A 22 7.42 -22.38 0.30
CA SER A 22 8.41 -23.42 0.66
C SER A 22 9.04 -23.16 2.02
N GLN A 23 9.15 -21.90 2.44
CA GLN A 23 9.64 -21.49 3.75
C GLN A 23 8.51 -21.36 4.77
N TYR A 24 7.41 -20.72 4.38
CA TYR A 24 6.24 -20.53 5.23
C TYR A 24 4.98 -20.95 4.48
N PRO A 25 4.18 -21.91 4.96
CA PRO A 25 2.99 -22.35 4.25
C PRO A 25 1.93 -21.23 4.19
N TYR A 26 1.18 -21.17 3.09
CA TYR A 26 0.02 -20.28 3.02
C TYR A 26 -1.09 -20.75 3.97
N ALA A 27 -1.91 -19.81 4.44
CA ALA A 27 -3.04 -20.12 5.30
C ALA A 27 -4.09 -20.98 4.57
N PRO A 28 -4.77 -21.91 5.26
CA PRO A 28 -5.84 -22.71 4.67
C PRO A 28 -7.03 -21.88 4.16
N ASN A 29 -7.33 -20.76 4.83
CA ASN A 29 -8.44 -19.84 4.54
C ASN A 29 -8.00 -18.62 3.70
N ARG A 30 -6.86 -18.70 3.00
CA ARG A 30 -6.33 -17.61 2.17
C ARG A 30 -7.33 -17.14 1.12
N HIS A 31 -7.33 -15.84 0.85
CA HIS A 31 -8.13 -15.20 -0.18
C HIS A 31 -7.60 -15.42 -1.62
N LEU A 32 -6.36 -15.87 -1.74
CA LEU A 32 -5.64 -16.09 -3.01
C LEU A 32 -4.46 -17.06 -2.80
N THR A 33 -4.16 -17.90 -3.79
CA THR A 33 -2.93 -18.71 -3.87
C THR A 33 -2.01 -18.14 -4.97
N PRO A 34 -1.11 -17.19 -4.66
CA PRO A 34 -0.18 -16.66 -5.64
C PRO A 34 0.95 -17.66 -5.94
N TYR A 35 1.54 -17.58 -7.13
CA TYR A 35 2.80 -18.27 -7.43
C TYR A 35 3.93 -17.86 -6.48
N PRO A 36 4.99 -18.67 -6.30
CA PRO A 36 6.14 -18.23 -5.53
C PRO A 36 6.77 -16.94 -6.09
N ALA A 37 7.12 -16.03 -5.20
CA ALA A 37 7.83 -14.79 -5.43
C ALA A 37 8.76 -14.58 -4.24
N THR A 38 9.99 -15.07 -4.38
CA THR A 38 10.94 -15.25 -3.27
C THR A 38 11.71 -13.96 -2.96
N ILE A 39 12.45 -13.97 -1.84
CA ILE A 39 13.41 -12.90 -1.52
C ILE A 39 14.46 -12.74 -2.61
N ALA A 40 14.96 -13.84 -3.19
CA ALA A 40 15.94 -13.78 -4.27
C ALA A 40 15.37 -13.06 -5.50
N ASP A 41 14.12 -13.33 -5.85
CA ASP A 41 13.42 -12.67 -6.97
C ASP A 41 13.25 -11.18 -6.68
N PHE A 42 12.83 -10.82 -5.47
CA PHE A 42 12.66 -9.42 -5.08
C PHE A 42 14.00 -8.66 -5.05
N LEU A 43 15.08 -9.27 -4.55
CA LEU A 43 16.41 -8.65 -4.58
C LEU A 43 16.90 -8.43 -6.01
N SER A 44 16.58 -9.34 -6.94
CA SER A 44 16.84 -9.16 -8.37
C SER A 44 16.03 -7.99 -8.94
N PHE A 45 14.74 -7.92 -8.60
CA PHE A 45 13.85 -6.82 -8.96
C PHE A 45 14.36 -5.46 -8.45
N LYS A 46 14.72 -5.36 -7.16
CA LYS A 46 15.29 -4.15 -6.55
C LYS A 46 16.53 -3.68 -7.29
N ARG A 47 17.49 -4.58 -7.56
CA ARG A 47 18.73 -4.24 -8.29
C ARG A 47 18.44 -3.72 -9.69
N ARG A 48 17.49 -4.34 -10.40
CA ARG A 48 17.09 -3.93 -11.75
C ARG A 48 16.46 -2.54 -11.78
N LEU A 49 15.69 -2.16 -10.76
CA LEU A 49 15.04 -0.85 -10.71
C LEU A 49 15.85 0.21 -9.95
N GLY A 50 16.90 -0.17 -9.21
CA GLY A 50 17.67 0.77 -8.38
C GLY A 50 17.02 1.06 -7.01
N ILE A 51 16.13 0.20 -6.54
CA ILE A 51 15.45 0.35 -5.24
C ILE A 51 16.43 0.12 -4.10
N THR A 52 16.55 1.10 -3.21
CA THR A 52 17.43 1.01 -2.04
C THR A 52 16.67 0.54 -0.81
N HIS A 53 15.57 1.18 -0.44
CA HIS A 53 14.78 0.83 0.76
C HIS A 53 13.43 0.22 0.39
N SER A 54 12.82 -0.53 1.31
CA SER A 54 11.49 -1.09 1.05
C SER A 54 10.60 -1.21 2.28
N VAL A 55 9.30 -1.36 2.05
CA VAL A 55 8.32 -1.70 3.08
C VAL A 55 7.60 -2.97 2.65
N LEU A 56 7.93 -4.08 3.31
CA LEU A 56 7.27 -5.35 3.10
C LEU A 56 5.90 -5.32 3.76
N THR A 57 4.85 -5.43 2.95
CA THR A 57 3.47 -5.52 3.47
C THR A 57 3.09 -6.99 3.60
N HIS A 58 2.48 -7.36 4.73
CA HIS A 58 2.03 -8.73 4.95
C HIS A 58 1.13 -9.24 3.82
N GLY A 59 1.48 -10.40 3.27
CA GLY A 59 0.66 -11.05 2.27
C GLY A 59 -0.55 -11.70 2.93
N LEU A 60 -1.76 -11.26 2.60
CA LEU A 60 -3.00 -11.83 3.16
C LEU A 60 -3.23 -13.31 2.80
N SER A 61 -2.39 -13.90 1.95
CA SER A 61 -2.35 -15.34 1.70
C SER A 61 -1.76 -16.15 2.86
N TYR A 62 -1.06 -15.50 3.79
CA TYR A 62 -0.56 -16.10 5.03
C TYR A 62 -1.55 -15.99 6.20
N GLY A 63 -2.73 -15.41 5.99
CA GLY A 63 -3.69 -15.18 7.08
C GLY A 63 -3.22 -14.06 8.01
N ASP A 64 -3.50 -14.19 9.30
CA ASP A 64 -3.12 -13.24 10.35
C ASP A 64 -1.80 -13.56 11.07
N ASP A 65 -1.21 -14.73 10.80
CA ASP A 65 0.13 -15.08 11.28
C ASP A 65 1.20 -14.26 10.54
N CYS A 66 1.82 -13.32 11.26
CA CYS A 66 2.89 -12.45 10.75
C CYS A 66 4.30 -13.05 10.96
N THR A 67 4.44 -14.33 11.27
CA THR A 67 5.75 -14.98 11.42
C THR A 67 6.55 -14.94 10.11
N SER A 68 5.89 -15.15 8.96
CA SER A 68 6.54 -15.03 7.65
C SER A 68 7.02 -13.61 7.37
N LEU A 69 6.21 -12.60 7.74
CA LEU A 69 6.56 -11.18 7.57
C LEU A 69 7.85 -10.81 8.30
N THR A 70 7.96 -11.17 9.58
CA THR A 70 9.14 -10.82 10.38
C THR A 70 10.37 -11.61 9.95
N GLY A 71 10.21 -12.89 9.57
CA GLY A 71 11.27 -13.71 8.99
C GLY A 71 11.83 -13.09 7.70
N PHE A 72 10.96 -12.81 6.73
CA PHE A 72 11.36 -12.20 5.46
C PHE A 72 11.95 -10.79 5.64
N THR A 73 11.43 -10.00 6.58
CA THR A 73 11.98 -8.67 6.89
C THR A 73 13.40 -8.78 7.43
N ALA A 74 13.68 -9.75 8.31
CA ALA A 74 15.02 -9.99 8.82
C ALA A 74 15.98 -10.44 7.70
N GLU A 75 15.55 -11.38 6.85
CA GLU A 75 16.36 -11.84 5.71
C GLU A 75 16.66 -10.72 4.71
N LEU A 76 15.68 -9.87 4.38
CA LEU A 76 15.87 -8.73 3.49
C LEU A 76 16.85 -7.70 4.07
N ASN A 77 16.84 -7.47 5.38
CA ASN A 77 17.80 -6.57 6.04
C ASN A 77 19.20 -7.20 6.11
N ASN A 78 19.31 -8.52 6.30
CA ASN A 78 20.59 -9.23 6.31
C ASN A 78 21.24 -9.32 4.91
N ALA A 79 20.48 -9.10 3.84
CA ALA A 79 20.99 -9.17 2.47
C ALA A 79 21.91 -7.99 2.09
N SER A 80 21.84 -6.85 2.80
CA SER A 80 22.72 -5.69 2.56
C SER A 80 22.63 -4.65 3.67
N ASP A 81 23.79 -4.26 4.22
CA ASP A 81 23.91 -3.20 5.24
C ASP A 81 23.55 -1.79 4.72
N GLN A 82 23.43 -1.62 3.40
CA GLN A 82 23.14 -0.33 2.76
C GLN A 82 21.64 -0.11 2.51
N THR A 83 20.82 -1.14 2.75
CA THR A 83 19.39 -1.11 2.49
C THR A 83 18.62 -1.40 3.75
N THR A 84 17.45 -0.78 3.90
CA THR A 84 16.55 -1.07 5.02
C THR A 84 15.21 -1.53 4.50
N THR A 85 14.64 -2.50 5.20
CA THR A 85 13.29 -2.99 4.99
C THR A 85 12.51 -2.83 6.29
N LYS A 86 11.41 -2.06 6.23
CA LYS A 86 10.40 -2.01 7.29
C LYS A 86 9.23 -2.91 6.93
N ALA A 87 8.31 -3.10 7.86
CA ALA A 87 7.17 -3.98 7.64
C ALA A 87 5.82 -3.36 8.02
N ILE A 88 4.77 -3.80 7.33
CA ILE A 88 3.37 -3.54 7.67
C ILE A 88 2.69 -4.88 7.94
N ALA A 89 2.28 -5.09 9.19
CA ALA A 89 1.66 -6.32 9.66
C ALA A 89 0.15 -6.37 9.41
N VAL A 90 -0.47 -7.49 9.75
CA VAL A 90 -1.90 -7.53 10.08
C VAL A 90 -2.02 -7.96 11.54
N ILE A 91 -3.10 -7.59 12.20
CA ILE A 91 -3.37 -8.00 13.58
C ILE A 91 -4.83 -8.41 13.72
N ASP A 92 -5.13 -9.15 14.77
CA ASP A 92 -6.47 -9.26 15.29
C ASP A 92 -6.61 -8.34 16.51
N PRO A 93 -7.41 -7.26 16.46
CA PRO A 93 -7.56 -6.34 17.57
C PRO A 93 -8.17 -6.99 18.81
N ALA A 94 -8.81 -8.16 18.70
CA ALA A 94 -9.39 -8.87 19.83
C ALA A 94 -8.37 -9.71 20.62
N THR A 95 -7.26 -10.12 19.99
CA THR A 95 -6.30 -11.06 20.61
C THR A 95 -4.87 -10.53 20.66
N ILE A 96 -4.56 -9.45 19.95
CA ILE A 96 -3.23 -8.85 19.96
C ILE A 96 -2.82 -8.43 21.38
N THR A 97 -1.56 -8.67 21.71
CA THR A 97 -0.99 -8.30 23.02
C THR A 97 0.09 -7.24 22.91
N THR A 98 0.37 -6.55 24.02
CA THR A 98 1.47 -5.58 24.12
C THR A 98 2.81 -6.22 23.75
N ASP A 99 3.08 -7.43 24.24
CA ASP A 99 4.32 -8.14 23.97
C ASP A 99 4.48 -8.50 22.49
N GLU A 100 3.39 -8.89 21.81
CA GLU A 100 3.41 -9.15 20.38
C GLU A 100 3.70 -7.90 19.57
N LEU A 101 3.05 -6.76 19.87
CA LEU A 101 3.32 -5.50 19.18
C LEU A 101 4.76 -5.01 19.42
N GLN A 102 5.30 -5.18 20.63
CA GLN A 102 6.69 -4.85 20.93
C GLN A 102 7.67 -5.73 20.14
N ARG A 103 7.42 -7.05 20.05
CA ARG A 103 8.22 -7.95 19.22
C ARG A 103 8.16 -7.57 17.75
N MET A 104 6.97 -7.26 17.23
CA MET A 104 6.79 -6.78 15.86
C MET A 104 7.57 -5.47 15.64
N HIS A 105 7.49 -4.51 16.57
CA HIS A 105 8.22 -3.25 16.47
C HIS A 105 9.74 -3.47 16.39
N ALA A 106 10.28 -4.33 17.26
CA ALA A 106 11.69 -4.70 17.29
C ALA A 106 12.14 -5.41 16.00
N ALA A 107 11.23 -6.17 15.35
CA ALA A 107 11.46 -6.81 14.06
C ALA A 107 11.34 -5.84 12.85
N GLY A 108 11.11 -4.55 13.08
CA GLY A 108 11.03 -3.54 12.01
C GLY A 108 9.60 -3.24 11.51
N VAL A 109 8.56 -3.77 12.15
CA VAL A 109 7.17 -3.40 11.85
C VAL A 109 6.89 -1.97 12.31
N ARG A 110 6.20 -1.19 11.48
CA ARG A 110 5.88 0.23 11.70
C ARG A 110 4.41 0.57 11.53
N GLY A 111 3.59 -0.46 11.34
CA GLY A 111 2.17 -0.30 11.15
C GLY A 111 1.46 -1.58 10.79
N ILE A 112 0.18 -1.44 10.54
CA ILE A 112 -0.73 -2.51 10.19
C ILE A 112 -1.47 -2.20 8.89
N ARG A 113 -1.94 -3.24 8.20
CA ARG A 113 -2.92 -3.15 7.12
C ARG A 113 -4.22 -3.80 7.59
N VAL A 114 -5.32 -3.06 7.59
CA VAL A 114 -6.61 -3.61 8.00
C VAL A 114 -7.15 -4.53 6.92
N ASN A 115 -7.23 -5.83 7.23
CA ASN A 115 -7.68 -6.86 6.30
C ASN A 115 -9.21 -6.84 6.13
N LEU A 116 -9.71 -6.05 5.19
CA LEU A 116 -11.16 -5.93 4.94
C LEU A 116 -11.84 -7.23 4.50
N TYR A 117 -11.10 -8.25 4.02
CA TYR A 117 -11.67 -9.57 3.74
C TYR A 117 -12.06 -10.29 5.04
N LYS A 118 -11.19 -10.26 6.06
CA LYS A 118 -11.43 -10.90 7.37
C LYS A 118 -12.70 -10.35 8.03
N TYR A 119 -12.97 -9.06 7.87
CA TYR A 119 -14.12 -8.38 8.49
C TYR A 119 -15.35 -8.28 7.58
N GLU A 120 -15.33 -8.93 6.40
CA GLU A 120 -16.39 -8.83 5.39
C GLU A 120 -16.77 -7.36 5.10
N ALA A 121 -15.77 -6.48 5.18
CA ALA A 121 -15.93 -5.03 5.14
C ALA A 121 -15.76 -4.47 3.73
N PHE A 122 -15.40 -5.31 2.77
CA PHE A 122 -15.14 -4.90 1.38
C PHE A 122 -16.32 -4.15 0.75
N HIS A 123 -17.57 -4.50 1.08
CA HIS A 123 -18.80 -3.89 0.54
C HIS A 123 -19.66 -3.21 1.60
N SER A 124 -19.13 -2.93 2.80
CA SER A 124 -19.88 -2.34 3.91
C SER A 124 -19.06 -1.28 4.63
N LEU A 125 -19.38 0.00 4.38
CA LEU A 125 -18.72 1.11 5.06
C LEU A 125 -18.83 1.02 6.59
N GLU A 126 -19.99 0.64 7.11
CA GLU A 126 -20.16 0.46 8.56
C GLU A 126 -19.19 -0.57 9.15
N ARG A 127 -19.02 -1.72 8.48
CA ARG A 127 -18.03 -2.72 8.91
C ARG A 127 -16.59 -2.20 8.76
N GLN A 128 -16.30 -1.37 7.77
CA GLN A 128 -14.99 -0.72 7.65
C GLN A 128 -14.72 0.22 8.82
N LYS A 129 -15.68 1.09 9.16
CA LYS A 129 -15.57 2.00 10.31
C LYS A 129 -15.32 1.23 11.60
N VAL A 130 -16.10 0.18 11.86
CA VAL A 130 -15.92 -0.70 13.03
C VAL A 130 -14.53 -1.34 13.04
N ALA A 131 -14.08 -1.89 11.91
CA ALA A 131 -12.75 -2.48 11.82
C ALA A 131 -11.65 -1.44 12.08
N LEU A 132 -11.68 -0.28 11.41
CA LEU A 132 -10.69 0.79 11.60
C LEU A 132 -10.64 1.26 13.06
N GLN A 133 -11.79 1.47 13.71
CA GLN A 133 -11.87 1.84 15.12
C GLN A 133 -11.29 0.77 16.04
N ALA A 134 -11.64 -0.50 15.85
CA ALA A 134 -11.14 -1.58 16.69
C ALA A 134 -9.61 -1.71 16.60
N HIS A 135 -9.04 -1.56 15.40
CA HIS A 135 -7.58 -1.60 15.22
C HIS A 135 -6.91 -0.36 15.83
N ALA A 136 -7.51 0.81 15.71
CA ALA A 136 -6.99 2.03 16.32
C ALA A 136 -6.93 1.92 17.85
N GLN A 137 -8.02 1.43 18.46
CA GLN A 137 -8.12 1.20 19.88
C GLN A 137 -7.09 0.17 20.36
N ALA A 138 -6.89 -0.92 19.61
CA ALA A 138 -5.87 -1.91 19.94
C ALA A 138 -4.45 -1.33 19.90
N LEU A 139 -4.12 -0.56 18.85
CA LEU A 139 -2.82 0.11 18.76
C LEU A 139 -2.57 1.07 19.93
N ASP A 140 -3.58 1.86 20.31
CA ASP A 140 -3.49 2.80 21.43
C ASP A 140 -3.33 2.05 22.77
N ALA A 141 -4.20 1.08 23.05
CA ALA A 141 -4.19 0.30 24.28
C ALA A 141 -2.88 -0.48 24.52
N HIS A 142 -2.20 -0.86 23.43
CA HIS A 142 -0.96 -1.63 23.47
C HIS A 142 0.31 -0.80 23.17
N GLY A 143 0.22 0.53 23.28
CA GLY A 143 1.39 1.42 23.29
C GLY A 143 2.03 1.69 21.93
N GLN A 144 1.27 1.54 20.84
CA GLN A 144 1.70 1.86 19.47
C GLN A 144 0.79 2.91 18.78
N PRO A 145 0.41 4.02 19.44
CA PRO A 145 -0.56 4.98 18.90
C PRO A 145 -0.07 5.73 17.65
N HIS A 146 1.22 5.67 17.35
CA HIS A 146 1.86 6.33 16.20
C HIS A 146 2.06 5.40 14.99
N TRP A 147 1.67 4.13 15.12
CA TRP A 147 1.78 3.18 14.01
C TRP A 147 0.93 3.62 12.84
N ILE A 148 1.44 3.26 11.66
CA ILE A 148 0.72 3.46 10.40
C ILE A 148 -0.48 2.53 10.37
N MET A 149 -1.61 3.02 9.88
CA MET A 149 -2.76 2.21 9.56
C MET A 149 -3.02 2.30 8.06
N ALA A 150 -2.67 1.25 7.33
CA ALA A 150 -2.93 1.12 5.91
C ALA A 150 -4.26 0.38 5.67
N PHE A 151 -4.95 0.74 4.59
CA PHE A 151 -6.09 -0.03 4.09
C PHE A 151 -6.30 0.24 2.61
N THR A 152 -6.90 -0.72 1.92
CA THR A 152 -7.33 -0.54 0.53
C THR A 152 -8.84 -0.36 0.52
N HIS A 153 -9.31 0.73 -0.09
CA HIS A 153 -10.71 1.12 -0.07
C HIS A 153 -11.36 0.91 -1.45
N PRO A 154 -12.13 -0.17 -1.66
CA PRO A 154 -12.59 -0.59 -2.99
C PRO A 154 -13.74 0.24 -3.59
N HIS A 155 -14.52 0.93 -2.76
CA HIS A 155 -15.70 1.70 -3.16
C HIS A 155 -15.45 3.18 -2.96
N THR A 156 -15.06 3.87 -4.03
CA THR A 156 -14.69 5.28 -3.92
C THR A 156 -15.85 6.17 -3.46
N GLU A 157 -17.09 5.75 -3.67
CA GLU A 157 -18.31 6.43 -3.23
C GLU A 157 -18.48 6.50 -1.71
N PHE A 158 -17.76 5.69 -0.93
CA PHE A 158 -17.82 5.72 0.53
C PHE A 158 -16.91 6.80 1.14
N TRP A 159 -15.95 7.35 0.38
CA TRP A 159 -15.00 8.35 0.89
C TRP A 159 -15.63 9.63 1.46
N PRO A 160 -16.73 10.21 0.92
CA PRO A 160 -17.35 11.38 1.53
C PRO A 160 -17.83 11.12 2.96
N GLU A 161 -18.49 9.99 3.18
CA GLU A 161 -18.99 9.60 4.50
C GLU A 161 -17.85 9.18 5.43
N LEU A 162 -16.87 8.42 4.92
CA LEU A 162 -15.66 8.09 5.67
C LEU A 162 -14.88 9.34 6.08
N SER A 163 -14.76 10.33 5.19
CA SER A 163 -14.09 11.60 5.46
C SER A 163 -14.80 12.39 6.57
N ALA A 164 -16.13 12.47 6.52
CA ALA A 164 -16.92 13.10 7.57
C ALA A 164 -16.75 12.38 8.92
N TRP A 165 -16.75 11.05 8.90
CA TRP A 165 -16.51 10.21 10.07
C TRP A 165 -15.09 10.42 10.65
N LEU A 166 -14.07 10.49 9.79
CA LEU A 166 -12.71 10.82 10.23
C LEU A 166 -12.68 12.22 10.84
N ALA A 167 -13.30 13.23 10.21
CA ALA A 167 -13.35 14.60 10.72
C ALA A 167 -14.07 14.73 12.08
N ALA A 168 -14.98 13.81 12.40
CA ALA A 168 -15.63 13.73 13.71
C ALA A 168 -14.73 13.14 14.82
N GLY A 169 -13.47 12.82 14.54
CA GLY A 169 -12.50 12.37 15.55
C GLY A 169 -12.66 10.90 15.95
N HIS A 170 -13.23 10.08 15.07
CA HIS A 170 -13.45 8.66 15.37
C HIS A 170 -12.17 7.79 15.36
N LEU A 171 -11.06 8.33 14.84
CA LEU A 171 -9.72 7.77 14.99
C LEU A 171 -8.82 8.78 15.71
N PRO A 172 -7.88 8.34 16.56
CA PRO A 172 -6.88 9.21 17.16
C PRO A 172 -6.03 9.94 16.11
N ASP A 173 -5.75 11.23 16.31
CA ASP A 173 -4.90 12.04 15.41
C ASP A 173 -3.44 11.55 15.37
N THR A 174 -3.03 10.70 16.32
CA THR A 174 -1.71 10.06 16.34
C THR A 174 -1.55 9.00 15.26
N ILE A 175 -2.63 8.42 14.77
CA ILE A 175 -2.60 7.37 13.75
C ILE A 175 -2.32 8.00 12.38
N ARG A 176 -1.28 7.48 11.72
CA ARG A 176 -0.96 7.87 10.34
C ARG A 176 -1.73 6.99 9.38
N LEU A 177 -2.85 7.49 8.88
CA LEU A 177 -3.71 6.77 7.95
C LEU A 177 -3.08 6.76 6.54
N VAL A 178 -3.04 5.59 5.91
CA VAL A 178 -2.53 5.39 4.55
C VAL A 178 -3.57 4.66 3.71
N THR A 179 -3.92 5.19 2.54
CA THR A 179 -4.69 4.44 1.55
C THR A 179 -3.78 3.85 0.47
N ASP A 180 -3.99 2.57 0.16
CA ASP A 180 -3.25 1.88 -0.89
C ASP A 180 -3.77 2.29 -2.29
N HIS A 181 -2.88 2.22 -3.29
CA HIS A 181 -3.21 2.24 -4.73
C HIS A 181 -4.08 3.41 -5.20
N PHE A 182 -3.61 4.65 -5.00
CA PHE A 182 -4.30 5.88 -5.40
C PHE A 182 -5.71 6.05 -4.78
N GLY A 183 -6.01 5.36 -3.66
CA GLY A 183 -7.37 5.30 -3.12
C GLY A 183 -8.39 4.65 -4.07
N LEU A 184 -7.89 3.96 -5.10
CA LEU A 184 -8.61 3.35 -6.22
C LEU A 184 -9.47 4.30 -7.07
N LEU A 185 -9.19 5.61 -7.02
CA LEU A 185 -9.73 6.58 -7.99
C LEU A 185 -9.30 6.19 -9.41
N LYS A 186 -10.27 6.07 -10.31
CA LYS A 186 -10.06 5.63 -11.69
C LYS A 186 -9.53 6.77 -12.56
N CYS A 187 -8.64 6.39 -13.47
CA CYS A 187 -8.14 7.23 -14.53
C CYS A 187 -9.08 7.21 -15.73
N ALA A 188 -8.87 8.11 -16.69
CA ALA A 188 -9.78 8.32 -17.82
C ALA A 188 -10.12 7.01 -18.58
N SER A 189 -9.15 6.11 -18.73
CA SER A 189 -9.35 4.83 -19.44
C SER A 189 -10.21 3.79 -18.69
N MET A 190 -10.53 4.04 -17.41
CA MET A 190 -11.37 3.19 -16.57
C MET A 190 -12.64 3.89 -16.08
N LEU A 191 -12.87 5.14 -16.48
CA LEU A 191 -14.11 5.85 -16.15
C LEU A 191 -15.22 5.52 -17.15
N PRO A 192 -16.50 5.65 -16.73
CA PRO A 192 -17.63 5.56 -17.65
C PRO A 192 -17.52 6.62 -18.76
N VAL A 193 -18.04 6.32 -19.96
CA VAL A 193 -17.94 7.19 -21.14
C VAL A 193 -18.57 8.57 -20.88
N GLU A 194 -19.66 8.61 -20.13
CA GLU A 194 -20.37 9.83 -19.72
C GLU A 194 -19.56 10.78 -18.84
N SER A 195 -18.45 10.32 -18.25
CA SER A 195 -17.52 11.18 -17.53
C SER A 195 -16.75 12.11 -18.46
N GLY A 196 -16.66 11.79 -19.76
CA GLY A 196 -15.81 12.51 -20.71
C GLY A 196 -14.31 12.44 -20.37
N GLY A 197 -13.89 11.47 -19.55
CA GLY A 197 -12.52 11.36 -19.04
C GLY A 197 -12.19 12.32 -17.90
N ASP A 198 -13.18 13.05 -17.37
CA ASP A 198 -12.98 13.97 -16.24
C ASP A 198 -12.89 13.20 -14.92
N ILE A 199 -11.66 13.02 -14.44
CA ILE A 199 -11.37 12.32 -13.19
C ILE A 199 -11.91 13.04 -11.95
N THR A 200 -12.23 14.33 -12.03
CA THR A 200 -12.62 15.14 -10.86
C THR A 200 -14.08 14.93 -10.45
N ARG A 201 -14.89 14.39 -11.36
CA ARG A 201 -16.33 14.16 -11.18
C ARG A 201 -16.67 12.80 -10.59
N GLN A 202 -15.69 11.90 -10.47
CA GLN A 202 -15.93 10.57 -9.92
C GLN A 202 -16.19 10.62 -8.40
N PRO A 203 -17.00 9.70 -7.86
CA PRO A 203 -17.25 9.63 -6.43
C PRO A 203 -15.95 9.53 -5.63
N GLY A 204 -15.91 10.20 -4.47
CA GLY A 204 -14.76 10.15 -3.56
C GLY A 204 -13.58 11.04 -3.92
N PHE A 205 -13.45 11.54 -5.17
CA PHE A 205 -12.32 12.36 -5.59
C PHE A 205 -12.09 13.56 -4.65
N GLN A 206 -13.12 14.39 -4.45
CA GLN A 206 -13.01 15.58 -3.62
C GLN A 206 -12.71 15.25 -2.14
N ALA A 207 -13.32 14.19 -1.61
CA ALA A 207 -13.13 13.77 -0.22
C ALA A 207 -11.68 13.31 0.03
N ILE A 208 -11.10 12.51 -0.86
CA ILE A 208 -9.71 12.09 -0.76
C ILE A 208 -8.78 13.30 -0.90
N MET A 209 -8.99 14.17 -1.90
CA MET A 209 -8.15 15.35 -2.10
C MET A 209 -8.14 16.25 -0.85
N GLU A 210 -9.28 16.40 -0.18
CA GLU A 210 -9.38 17.20 1.04
C GLU A 210 -8.66 16.54 2.22
N LEU A 211 -8.80 15.23 2.43
CA LEU A 211 -8.04 14.51 3.46
C LEU A 211 -6.52 14.62 3.25
N VAL A 212 -6.07 14.54 2.00
CA VAL A 212 -4.66 14.72 1.60
C VAL A 212 -4.21 16.16 1.87
N ARG A 213 -5.01 17.15 1.45
CA ARG A 213 -4.74 18.58 1.67
C ARG A 213 -4.60 18.91 3.16
N GLN A 214 -5.46 18.34 4.00
CA GLN A 214 -5.43 18.50 5.45
C GLN A 214 -4.28 17.75 6.13
N GLY A 215 -3.51 16.93 5.41
CA GLY A 215 -2.44 16.13 5.99
C GLY A 215 -2.93 14.95 6.85
N ARG A 216 -4.16 14.49 6.62
CA ARG A 216 -4.82 13.43 7.40
C ARG A 216 -4.75 12.05 6.72
N LEU A 217 -4.35 12.02 5.46
CA LEU A 217 -4.28 10.79 4.67
C LEU A 217 -3.03 10.80 3.81
N PHE A 218 -2.20 9.78 3.98
CA PHE A 218 -1.17 9.44 3.03
C PHE A 218 -1.73 8.55 1.90
N VAL A 219 -1.19 8.70 0.70
CA VAL A 219 -1.61 7.94 -0.48
C VAL A 219 -0.40 7.25 -1.08
N LYS A 220 -0.52 5.94 -1.32
CA LYS A 220 0.46 5.18 -2.09
C LYS A 220 0.15 5.28 -3.58
N LEU A 221 1.01 5.96 -4.33
CA LEU A 221 1.03 5.93 -5.79
C LEU A 221 1.65 4.59 -6.23
N SER A 222 0.80 3.57 -6.32
CA SER A 222 1.20 2.17 -6.51
C SER A 222 0.18 1.42 -7.36
N ALA A 223 0.62 0.32 -7.99
CA ALA A 223 -0.23 -0.54 -8.80
C ALA A 223 -1.10 0.23 -9.82
N PRO A 224 -0.49 1.01 -10.75
CA PRO A 224 -1.24 1.86 -11.68
C PRO A 224 -2.25 1.06 -12.54
N TYR A 225 -1.98 -0.22 -12.80
CA TYR A 225 -2.91 -1.15 -13.45
C TYR A 225 -4.24 -1.34 -12.71
N ARG A 226 -4.35 -0.97 -11.43
CA ARG A 226 -5.61 -1.02 -10.66
C ARG A 226 -6.53 0.16 -10.95
N VAL A 227 -5.99 1.23 -11.54
CA VAL A 227 -6.68 2.52 -11.76
C VAL A 227 -6.65 2.99 -13.21
N SER A 228 -5.82 2.39 -14.06
CA SER A 228 -5.72 2.64 -15.50
C SER A 228 -5.71 1.31 -16.28
N SER A 229 -6.30 1.32 -17.48
CA SER A 229 -6.25 0.23 -18.44
C SER A 229 -5.22 0.45 -19.55
N LEU A 230 -4.50 1.58 -19.55
CA LEU A 230 -3.38 1.80 -20.45
C LEU A 230 -2.16 1.00 -19.97
N GLY A 231 -1.52 0.24 -20.86
CA GLY A 231 -0.27 -0.48 -20.55
C GLY A 231 0.98 0.39 -20.66
N GLY A 232 2.15 -0.18 -20.32
CA GLY A 232 3.46 0.46 -20.47
C GLY A 232 3.70 1.55 -19.43
N GLY A 233 3.42 2.81 -19.79
CA GLY A 233 3.68 3.99 -18.95
C GLY A 233 2.48 4.56 -18.20
N TYR A 234 1.27 4.03 -18.44
CA TYR A 234 0.03 4.48 -17.79
C TYR A 234 -0.20 5.99 -17.92
N GLU A 235 -0.06 6.55 -19.13
CA GLU A 235 -0.07 8.02 -19.35
C GLU A 235 -1.33 8.74 -18.84
N ASP A 236 -2.47 8.07 -18.81
CA ASP A 236 -3.73 8.63 -18.29
C ASP A 236 -3.78 8.72 -16.75
N VAL A 237 -2.75 8.24 -16.05
CA VAL A 237 -2.57 8.40 -14.60
C VAL A 237 -2.04 9.80 -14.24
N LYS A 238 -1.42 10.51 -15.20
CA LYS A 238 -0.84 11.84 -14.99
C LYS A 238 -1.78 12.84 -14.31
N PRO A 239 -3.05 13.02 -14.74
CA PRO A 239 -3.95 13.98 -14.10
C PRO A 239 -4.20 13.66 -12.63
N LEU A 240 -4.31 12.37 -12.28
CA LEU A 240 -4.54 11.94 -10.91
C LEU A 240 -3.28 12.16 -10.04
N VAL A 241 -2.09 11.87 -10.57
CA VAL A 241 -0.82 12.20 -9.90
C VAL A 241 -0.73 13.70 -9.63
N ARG A 242 -0.97 14.55 -10.64
CA ARG A 242 -0.91 16.01 -10.45
C ARG A 242 -1.91 16.50 -9.40
N ALA A 243 -3.15 16.00 -9.41
CA ALA A 243 -4.14 16.35 -8.39
C ALA A 243 -3.66 16.04 -6.96
N TYR A 244 -3.04 14.88 -6.76
CA TYR A 244 -2.45 14.52 -5.46
C TYR A 244 -1.30 15.44 -5.04
N PHE A 245 -0.39 15.77 -5.97
CA PHE A 245 0.72 16.69 -5.70
C PHE A 245 0.24 18.12 -5.43
N GLU A 246 -0.78 18.58 -6.13
CA GLU A 246 -1.43 19.87 -5.88
C GLU A 246 -2.16 19.91 -4.54
N ALA A 247 -2.74 18.78 -4.09
CA ALA A 247 -3.40 18.69 -2.79
C ALA A 247 -2.38 18.76 -1.64
N ASN A 248 -1.38 17.86 -1.62
CA ASN A 248 -0.29 17.91 -0.65
C ASN A 248 0.86 16.96 -1.06
N PRO A 249 2.01 17.46 -1.54
CA PRO A 249 3.12 16.62 -1.99
C PRO A 249 3.79 15.89 -0.82
N ARG A 250 3.57 16.31 0.43
CA ARG A 250 4.11 15.65 1.64
C ARG A 250 3.28 14.46 2.09
N GLN A 251 2.21 14.11 1.40
CA GLN A 251 1.35 12.97 1.77
C GLN A 251 1.40 11.82 0.77
N LEU A 252 2.42 11.81 -0.08
CA LEU A 252 2.55 10.85 -1.17
C LEU A 252 3.77 9.97 -0.97
N VAL A 253 3.59 8.68 -1.19
CA VAL A 253 4.67 7.69 -1.25
C VAL A 253 4.47 6.79 -2.47
N TRP A 254 5.55 6.21 -3.00
CA TRP A 254 5.47 5.28 -4.14
C TRP A 254 5.63 3.83 -3.70
N GLY A 255 5.02 2.89 -4.42
CA GLY A 255 5.26 1.46 -4.25
C GLY A 255 5.00 0.68 -5.53
N SER A 256 5.74 -0.42 -5.74
CA SER A 256 5.64 -1.23 -6.97
C SER A 256 4.38 -2.09 -7.01
N ASP A 257 3.87 -2.49 -5.84
CA ASP A 257 2.92 -3.59 -5.67
C ASP A 257 3.47 -4.94 -6.17
N TRP A 258 4.80 -5.07 -6.27
CA TRP A 258 5.47 -6.33 -6.61
C TRP A 258 5.00 -7.42 -5.63
N PRO A 259 4.70 -8.64 -6.10
CA PRO A 259 4.93 -9.19 -7.44
C PRO A 259 3.76 -8.98 -8.42
N HIS A 260 2.93 -7.97 -8.25
CA HIS A 260 1.83 -7.59 -9.13
C HIS A 260 0.68 -8.61 -9.14
N THR A 261 0.11 -8.84 -7.96
CA THR A 261 -1.11 -9.66 -7.82
C THR A 261 -2.25 -9.08 -8.66
N PRO A 262 -3.15 -9.93 -9.20
CA PRO A 262 -4.25 -9.46 -10.04
C PRO A 262 -5.22 -8.55 -9.27
N HIS A 263 -6.20 -8.00 -10.00
CA HIS A 263 -7.25 -7.18 -9.41
C HIS A 263 -7.92 -7.87 -8.21
N MET A 264 -8.16 -7.08 -7.17
CA MET A 264 -8.84 -7.55 -5.97
C MET A 264 -10.26 -7.96 -6.34
N LYS A 265 -10.62 -9.17 -5.94
CA LYS A 265 -12.00 -9.68 -5.97
C LYS A 265 -12.21 -10.59 -4.77
N VAL A 266 -13.46 -10.73 -4.34
CA VAL A 266 -13.86 -11.81 -3.44
C VAL A 266 -13.87 -13.10 -4.25
N ARG A 267 -13.20 -14.15 -3.76
CA ARG A 267 -13.10 -15.47 -4.39
C ARG A 267 -13.86 -16.49 -3.56
N THR A 268 -14.43 -17.51 -4.21
CA THR A 268 -14.89 -18.69 -3.47
C THR A 268 -13.68 -19.42 -2.89
N PRO A 269 -13.86 -20.26 -1.85
CA PRO A 269 -12.76 -21.08 -1.32
C PRO A 269 -12.05 -21.89 -2.42
N GLU A 270 -12.81 -22.51 -3.33
CA GLU A 270 -12.26 -23.33 -4.41
C GLU A 270 -11.46 -22.49 -5.41
N GLU A 271 -11.92 -21.28 -5.74
CA GLU A 271 -11.17 -20.35 -6.59
C GLU A 271 -9.90 -19.86 -5.91
N ALA A 272 -9.95 -19.56 -4.61
CA ALA A 272 -8.83 -19.05 -3.85
C ALA A 272 -7.69 -20.06 -3.73
N LEU A 273 -7.99 -21.36 -3.71
CA LEU A 273 -7.00 -22.45 -3.67
C LEU A 273 -6.28 -22.69 -5.01
N LYS A 274 -6.82 -22.18 -6.13
CA LYS A 274 -6.17 -22.32 -7.44
C LYS A 274 -4.96 -21.41 -7.54
N PRO A 275 -3.81 -21.91 -8.05
CA PRO A 275 -2.65 -21.09 -8.31
C PRO A 275 -3.00 -19.92 -9.23
N THR A 276 -2.57 -18.72 -8.85
CA THR A 276 -2.88 -17.48 -9.56
C THR A 276 -1.57 -16.82 -10.02
N PRO A 277 -1.42 -16.60 -11.33
CA PRO A 277 -0.25 -15.90 -11.86
C PRO A 277 -0.28 -14.41 -11.52
N TYR A 278 0.89 -13.80 -11.68
CA TYR A 278 1.08 -12.36 -11.58
C TYR A 278 0.77 -11.66 -12.89
N LEU A 279 0.48 -10.36 -12.80
CA LEU A 279 0.40 -9.50 -13.97
C LEU A 279 1.82 -9.16 -14.46
N GLU A 280 1.99 -9.09 -15.78
CA GLU A 280 3.21 -8.54 -16.36
C GLU A 280 3.11 -7.02 -16.38
N VAL A 281 3.99 -6.36 -15.62
CA VAL A 281 4.02 -4.90 -15.46
C VAL A 281 5.41 -4.41 -15.85
N ASP A 282 5.45 -3.38 -16.69
CA ASP A 282 6.70 -2.65 -16.99
C ASP A 282 6.91 -1.54 -15.97
N ASP A 283 7.41 -1.89 -14.78
CA ASP A 283 7.67 -0.92 -13.71
C ASP A 283 8.62 0.19 -14.13
N LEU A 284 9.55 -0.08 -15.05
CA LEU A 284 10.51 0.91 -15.48
C LEU A 284 9.84 1.95 -16.38
N ALA A 285 8.99 1.53 -17.31
CA ALA A 285 8.17 2.45 -18.11
C ALA A 285 7.25 3.28 -17.23
N TRP A 286 6.59 2.67 -16.24
CA TRP A 286 5.78 3.39 -15.25
C TRP A 286 6.59 4.45 -14.48
N LEU A 287 7.76 4.07 -13.95
CA LEU A 287 8.63 4.99 -13.23
C LEU A 287 9.12 6.15 -14.10
N TRP A 288 9.44 5.89 -15.37
CA TRP A 288 9.84 6.94 -16.31
C TRP A 288 8.73 7.94 -16.58
N SER A 289 7.51 7.45 -16.85
CA SER A 289 6.34 8.31 -17.02
C SER A 289 6.11 9.13 -15.76
N LEU A 290 6.09 8.50 -14.58
CA LEU A 290 5.90 9.21 -13.30
C LEU A 290 6.98 10.27 -13.06
N ARG A 291 8.27 9.95 -13.27
CA ARG A 291 9.39 10.90 -13.14
C ARG A 291 9.23 12.10 -14.07
N SER A 292 8.72 11.88 -15.29
CA SER A 292 8.55 12.94 -16.30
C SER A 292 7.47 13.96 -15.94
N TRP A 293 6.58 13.64 -14.99
CA TRP A 293 5.48 14.51 -14.58
C TRP A 293 5.78 15.36 -13.33
N LEU A 294 6.95 15.14 -12.73
CA LEU A 294 7.31 15.69 -11.43
C LEU A 294 8.57 16.55 -11.53
N SER A 295 8.62 17.62 -10.74
CA SER A 295 9.85 18.37 -10.52
C SER A 295 10.87 17.52 -9.76
N GLU A 296 12.13 17.96 -9.70
CA GLU A 296 13.15 17.26 -8.91
C GLU A 296 12.80 17.22 -7.41
N GLU A 297 12.24 18.30 -6.89
CA GLU A 297 11.79 18.38 -5.49
C GLU A 297 10.62 17.43 -5.22
N GLU A 298 9.60 17.43 -6.09
CA GLU A 298 8.45 16.52 -5.99
C GLU A 298 8.88 15.06 -6.05
N TRP A 299 9.82 14.72 -6.93
CA TRP A 299 10.39 13.38 -7.04
C TRP A 299 11.18 12.98 -5.78
N HIS A 300 12.01 13.88 -5.25
CA HIS A 300 12.75 13.63 -4.02
C HIS A 300 11.81 13.41 -2.81
N LEU A 301 10.75 14.22 -2.70
CA LEU A 301 9.71 14.05 -1.68
C LEU A 301 9.06 12.67 -1.77
N LEU A 302 8.63 12.27 -2.97
CA LEU A 302 7.93 11.02 -3.21
C LEU A 302 8.80 9.78 -2.94
N MET A 303 10.02 9.80 -3.46
CA MET A 303 10.88 8.62 -3.49
C MET A 303 11.76 8.47 -2.23
N VAL A 304 12.02 9.56 -1.49
CA VAL A 304 12.97 9.57 -0.37
C VAL A 304 12.39 10.18 0.90
N GLU A 305 12.02 11.47 0.90
CA GLU A 305 11.72 12.16 2.16
C GLU A 305 10.44 11.67 2.84
N ASN A 306 9.35 11.53 2.07
CA ASN A 306 8.07 11.10 2.63
C ASN A 306 8.12 9.66 3.15
N PRO A 307 8.63 8.67 2.40
CA PRO A 307 8.82 7.33 2.92
C PRO A 307 9.69 7.29 4.17
N ARG A 308 10.84 7.98 4.18
CA ARG A 308 11.72 8.04 5.35
C ARG A 308 11.01 8.61 6.58
N ARG A 309 10.30 9.73 6.43
CA ARG A 309 9.52 10.33 7.53
C ARG A 309 8.39 9.43 8.02
N LEU A 310 7.76 8.69 7.10
CA LEU A 310 6.62 7.83 7.42
C LEU A 310 7.07 6.56 8.15
N PHE A 311 8.13 5.89 7.68
CA PHE A 311 8.51 4.54 8.10
C PHE A 311 9.82 4.44 8.89
N ASP A 312 10.75 5.39 8.79
CA ASP A 312 12.11 5.24 9.32
C ASP A 312 12.34 6.01 10.63
N TRP A 313 11.67 5.52 11.68
CA TRP A 313 11.77 5.96 13.07
C TRP A 313 11.87 4.78 14.03
#